data_AF-A0A939Z8L9-F1
#
_entry.id   AF-A0A939Z8L9-F1
#
_cell.length_a   1.000
_cell.length_b   1.000
_cell.length_c   1.000
_cell.angle_alpha   90.00
_cell.angle_beta   90.00
_cell.angle_gamma   90.00
#
_symmetry.space_group_name_H-M   'P 1'
#
loop_
_entity.id
_entity.type
_entity.pdbx_description
1 polymer ?
#
loop_
_entity_poly.entity_id
_entity_poly.type
_entity_poly.pdbx_seq_one_letter_code
_entity_poly.pdbx_strand_id
1 'polypeptide(L)'
;MIKKTKEEIEIEFSRAIDQALELEHLADDLSRMANNQMGSALLVLKNSWRGDTGGSMELAGRRTTAEIYRTADDLIRVARNIRSTADIVYRAEKTAKYLCI
;
A
#
# COMPACT_ATOMS: atom_id res chain seq x y z
N MET A 1 -20.99 27.80 3.63
CA MET A 1 -19.67 27.15 3.53
C MET A 1 -19.04 27.18 4.92
N ILE A 2 -18.86 26.02 5.57
CA ILE A 2 -18.25 25.97 6.91
C ILE A 2 -16.74 26.21 6.72
N LYS A 3 -16.20 27.28 7.32
CA LYS A 3 -14.76 27.57 7.31
C LYS A 3 -14.08 26.70 8.37
N LYS A 4 -13.13 25.85 7.96
CA LYS A 4 -12.31 25.06 8.89
C LYS A 4 -11.35 25.93 9.70
N THR A 5 -11.12 25.57 10.95
CA THR A 5 -10.07 26.16 11.79
C THR A 5 -8.69 25.77 11.28
N LYS A 6 -7.64 26.42 11.81
CA LYS A 6 -6.28 26.06 11.41
C LYS A 6 -5.95 24.68 11.96
N GLU A 7 -6.35 24.38 13.20
CA GLU A 7 -6.15 23.06 13.77
C GLU A 7 -6.86 21.97 12.96
N GLU A 8 -8.09 22.21 12.50
CA GLU A 8 -8.83 21.22 11.70
C GLU A 8 -8.10 20.86 10.39
N ILE A 9 -7.56 21.86 9.68
CA ILE A 9 -6.77 21.65 8.45
C ILE A 9 -5.51 20.82 8.72
N GLU A 10 -4.78 21.13 9.80
CA GLU A 10 -3.57 20.39 10.19
C GLU A 10 -3.89 18.94 10.63
N ILE A 11 -4.99 18.75 11.38
CA ILE A 11 -5.43 17.42 11.84
C ILE A 11 -5.83 16.55 10.65
N GLU A 12 -6.61 17.07 9.72
CA GLU A 12 -7.03 16.31 8.54
C GLU A 12 -5.84 15.96 7.64
N PHE A 13 -4.91 16.89 7.45
CA PHE A 13 -3.67 16.62 6.73
C PHE A 13 -2.87 15.51 7.41
N SER A 14 -2.64 15.60 8.74
CA SER A 14 -1.93 14.57 9.50
C SER A 14 -2.58 13.20 9.35
N ARG A 15 -3.92 13.12 9.49
CA ARG A 15 -4.66 11.86 9.32
C ARG A 15 -4.47 11.24 7.94
N ALA A 16 -4.45 12.07 6.89
CA ALA A 16 -4.21 11.57 5.54
C ALA A 16 -2.77 11.03 5.37
N ILE A 17 -1.78 11.67 6.00
CA ILE A 17 -0.41 11.16 6.03
C ILE A 17 -0.32 9.83 6.78
N ASP A 18 -1.00 9.71 7.91
CA ASP A 18 -1.04 8.48 8.72
C ASP A 18 -1.67 7.31 7.92
N GLN A 19 -2.78 7.55 7.23
CA GLN A 19 -3.40 6.55 6.34
C GLN A 19 -2.46 6.10 5.21
N ALA A 20 -1.71 7.04 4.62
CA ALA A 20 -0.73 6.69 3.60
C ALA A 20 0.42 5.82 4.17
N LEU A 21 0.86 6.11 5.39
CA LEU A 21 1.89 5.31 6.08
C LEU A 21 1.40 3.90 6.39
N GLU A 22 0.15 3.74 6.84
CA GLU A 22 -0.45 2.42 7.08
C GLU A 22 -0.47 1.54 5.82
N LEU A 23 -0.81 2.12 4.67
CA LEU A 23 -0.78 1.40 3.39
C LEU A 23 0.63 0.98 2.98
N GLU A 24 1.64 1.80 3.26
CA GLU A 24 3.04 1.45 2.99
C GLU A 24 3.55 0.33 3.89
N HIS A 25 3.19 0.35 5.17
CA HIS A 25 3.50 -0.75 6.08
C HIS A 25 2.85 -2.05 5.62
N LEU A 26 1.57 -2.00 5.23
CA LEU A 26 0.88 -3.17 4.70
C LEU A 26 1.53 -3.71 3.41
N ALA A 27 1.99 -2.82 2.53
CA ALA A 27 2.70 -3.21 1.33
C ALA A 27 4.05 -3.88 1.62
N ASP A 28 4.80 -3.40 2.63
CA ASP A 28 6.05 -4.01 3.08
C ASP A 28 5.79 -5.40 3.67
N ASP A 29 4.76 -5.54 4.51
CA ASP A 29 4.37 -6.83 5.10
C ASP A 29 3.97 -7.85 4.02
N LEU A 30 3.19 -7.43 3.02
CA LEU A 30 2.83 -8.28 1.87
C LEU A 30 4.07 -8.72 1.08
N SER A 31 5.00 -7.79 0.83
CA SER A 31 6.23 -8.08 0.09
C SER A 31 7.13 -9.06 0.84
N ARG A 32 7.25 -8.91 2.17
CA ARG A 32 7.98 -9.84 3.05
C ARG A 32 7.33 -11.22 3.08
N MET A 33 6.00 -11.28 3.17
CA MET A 33 5.25 -12.53 3.14
C MET A 33 5.46 -13.29 1.82
N ALA A 34 5.35 -12.59 0.69
CA ALA A 34 5.59 -13.15 -0.63
C ALA A 34 7.02 -13.68 -0.79
N ASN A 35 8.02 -12.93 -0.31
CA ASN A 35 9.41 -13.33 -0.42
C ASN A 35 9.76 -14.53 0.47
N ASN A 36 9.37 -14.47 1.75
CA ASN A 36 9.88 -15.40 2.76
C ASN A 36 9.02 -16.65 2.90
N GLN A 37 7.71 -16.49 3.03
CA GLN A 37 6.81 -17.61 3.34
C GLN A 37 6.46 -18.38 2.07
N MET A 38 6.07 -17.65 1.01
CA MET A 38 5.68 -18.27 -0.26
C MET A 38 6.90 -18.90 -0.97
N GLY A 39 8.05 -18.20 -0.96
CA GLY A 39 9.29 -18.73 -1.51
C GLY A 39 9.74 -20.04 -0.84
N SER A 40 9.68 -20.08 0.50
CA SER A 40 10.02 -21.29 1.27
C SER A 40 9.04 -22.43 1.02
N ALA A 41 7.73 -22.13 0.99
CA ALA A 41 6.70 -23.13 0.73
C ALA A 41 6.83 -23.74 -0.67
N LEU A 42 7.07 -22.92 -1.70
CA LEU A 42 7.29 -23.39 -3.06
C LEU A 42 8.56 -24.23 -3.19
N LEU A 43 9.62 -23.88 -2.46
CA LEU A 43 10.85 -24.67 -2.44
C LEU A 43 10.62 -26.05 -1.80
N VAL A 44 9.90 -26.12 -0.68
CA VAL A 44 9.54 -27.39 -0.03
C VAL A 44 8.68 -28.23 -0.95
N LEU A 45 7.64 -27.65 -1.55
CA LEU A 45 6.74 -28.34 -2.50
C LEU A 45 7.50 -28.91 -3.70
N LYS A 46 8.42 -28.14 -4.27
CA LYS A 46 9.27 -28.59 -5.38
C LYS A 46 10.15 -29.78 -4.99
N ASN A 47 10.66 -29.79 -3.76
CA ASN A 47 11.54 -30.85 -3.29
C ASN A 47 10.79 -32.14 -2.91
N SER A 48 9.53 -32.03 -2.46
CA SER A 48 8.72 -33.17 -2.00
C SER A 48 7.83 -33.77 -3.09
N TRP A 49 7.38 -33.00 -4.09
CA TRP A 49 6.51 -33.48 -5.16
C TRP A 49 7.25 -33.66 -6.49
N ARG A 50 7.75 -34.87 -6.75
CA ARG A 50 8.26 -35.29 -8.06
C ARG A 50 7.14 -36.02 -8.83
N GLY A 51 6.45 -35.32 -9.74
CA GLY A 51 5.39 -35.89 -10.59
C GLY A 51 4.62 -34.83 -11.41
N ASP A 52 3.71 -35.28 -12.29
CA ASP A 52 2.96 -34.45 -13.26
C ASP A 52 2.13 -33.31 -12.62
N THR A 53 1.71 -33.48 -11.35
CA THR A 53 0.94 -32.49 -10.59
C THR A 53 1.81 -31.44 -9.89
N GLY A 54 3.13 -31.65 -9.79
CA GLY A 54 4.05 -30.71 -9.14
C GLY A 54 4.24 -29.42 -9.93
N GLY A 55 4.25 -29.51 -11.26
CA GLY A 55 4.40 -28.34 -12.14
C GLY A 55 3.21 -27.38 -12.08
N SER A 56 1.98 -27.90 -11.96
CA SER A 56 0.78 -27.05 -11.88
C SER A 56 0.69 -26.29 -10.57
N MET A 57 1.09 -26.93 -9.45
CA MET A 57 1.15 -26.28 -8.14
C MET A 57 2.27 -25.24 -8.06
N GLU A 58 3.44 -25.51 -8.64
CA GLU A 58 4.51 -24.51 -8.73
C GLU A 58 4.04 -23.27 -9.50
N LEU A 59 3.36 -23.47 -10.64
CA LEU A 59 2.82 -22.38 -11.45
C LEU A 59 1.76 -21.57 -10.68
N ALA A 60 0.84 -22.24 -9.99
CA ALA A 60 -0.18 -21.59 -9.16
C ALA A 60 0.47 -20.75 -8.05
N GLY A 61 1.47 -21.30 -7.35
CA GLY A 61 2.18 -20.56 -6.31
C GLY A 61 2.92 -19.34 -6.85
N ARG A 62 3.64 -19.46 -7.97
CA ARG A 62 4.29 -18.32 -8.64
C ARG A 62 3.28 -17.24 -9.05
N ARG A 63 2.10 -17.63 -9.53
CA ARG A 63 1.04 -16.70 -9.88
C ARG A 63 0.53 -15.94 -8.66
N THR A 64 0.23 -16.63 -7.56
CA THR A 64 -0.20 -15.99 -6.32
C THR A 64 0.89 -15.07 -5.76
N THR A 65 2.16 -15.47 -5.78
CA THR A 65 3.29 -14.59 -5.42
C THR A 65 3.29 -13.30 -6.25
N ALA A 66 3.12 -13.42 -7.57
CA ALA A 66 3.07 -12.25 -8.45
C ALA A 66 1.86 -11.34 -8.17
N GLU A 67 0.70 -11.92 -7.84
CA GLU A 67 -0.50 -11.16 -7.46
C GLU A 67 -0.30 -10.41 -6.13
N ILE A 68 0.39 -11.00 -5.16
CA ILE A 68 0.75 -10.33 -3.90
C ILE A 68 1.67 -9.13 -4.16
N TYR A 69 2.72 -9.29 -4.98
CA TYR A 69 3.60 -8.17 -5.33
C TYR A 69 2.87 -7.04 -6.05
N ARG A 70 1.97 -7.37 -7.00
CA ARG A 70 1.14 -6.34 -7.64
C ARG A 70 0.26 -5.59 -6.64
N THR A 71 -0.30 -6.32 -5.68
CA THR A 71 -1.14 -5.71 -4.64
C THR A 71 -0.32 -4.77 -3.76
N ALA A 72 0.91 -5.16 -3.38
CA ALA A 72 1.83 -4.29 -2.65
C ALA A 72 2.19 -3.02 -3.44
N ASP A 73 2.48 -3.14 -4.74
CA ASP A 73 2.74 -2.00 -5.62
C ASP A 73 1.52 -1.06 -5.73
N ASP A 74 0.32 -1.63 -5.80
CA ASP A 74 -0.92 -0.86 -5.83
C ASP A 74 -1.16 -0.08 -4.53
N LEU A 75 -0.89 -0.69 -3.38
CA LEU A 75 -0.97 0.00 -2.08
C LEU A 75 0.01 1.17 -2.00
N ILE A 76 1.26 0.99 -2.44
CA ILE A 76 2.26 2.07 -2.50
C ILE A 76 1.79 3.20 -3.43
N ARG A 77 1.21 2.85 -4.59
CA ARG A 77 0.68 3.84 -5.53
C ARG A 77 -0.48 4.64 -4.91
N VAL A 78 -1.40 3.98 -4.21
CA VAL A 78 -2.50 4.65 -3.52
C VAL A 78 -1.98 5.55 -2.40
N ALA A 79 -1.02 5.09 -1.59
CA ALA A 79 -0.40 5.89 -0.54
C ALA A 79 0.22 7.19 -1.09
N ARG A 80 0.94 7.12 -2.22
CA ARG A 80 1.49 8.30 -2.91
C ARG A 80 0.40 9.27 -3.37
N ASN A 81 -0.69 8.75 -3.92
CA ASN A 81 -1.82 9.58 -4.35
C ASN A 81 -2.49 10.28 -3.17
N ILE A 82 -2.64 9.60 -2.03
CA ILE A 82 -3.16 10.20 -0.79
C ILE A 82 -2.28 11.37 -0.36
N ARG A 83 -0.95 11.17 -0.26
CA ARG A 83 -0.02 12.24 0.12
C ARG A 83 -0.07 13.44 -0.83
N SER A 84 -0.06 13.18 -2.13
CA SER A 84 -0.14 14.25 -3.13
C SER A 84 -1.45 15.02 -3.01
N THR A 85 -2.57 14.33 -2.82
CA THR A 85 -3.89 14.96 -2.69
C THR A 85 -3.97 15.75 -1.39
N ALA A 86 -3.46 15.20 -0.29
CA ALA A 86 -3.41 15.86 1.01
C ALA A 86 -2.59 17.15 0.96
N ASP A 87 -1.42 17.16 0.31
CA ASP A 87 -0.59 18.38 0.15
C ASP A 87 -1.32 19.45 -0.67
N ILE A 88 -1.98 19.06 -1.77
CA ILE A 88 -2.76 19.98 -2.60
C ILE A 88 -3.90 20.61 -1.80
N VAL A 89 -4.70 19.78 -1.11
CA VAL A 89 -5.85 20.25 -0.32
C VAL A 89 -5.39 21.14 0.83
N TYR A 90 -4.36 20.72 1.58
CA TYR A 90 -3.79 21.49 2.68
C TYR A 90 -3.35 22.89 2.23
N ARG A 91 -2.61 22.98 1.11
CA ARG A 91 -2.17 24.27 0.55
C ARG A 91 -3.33 25.13 0.09
N ALA A 92 -4.33 24.53 -0.55
CA ALA A 92 -5.52 25.24 -1.01
C ALA A 92 -6.32 25.82 0.17
N GLU A 93 -6.57 25.01 1.20
CA GLU A 93 -7.30 25.44 2.41
C GLU A 93 -6.53 26.52 3.18
N LYS A 94 -5.21 26.37 3.31
CA LYS A 94 -4.35 27.36 3.96
C LYS A 94 -4.31 28.69 3.20
N THR A 95 -4.20 28.64 1.87
CA THR A 95 -4.20 29.82 1.01
C THR A 95 -5.55 30.55 1.07
N ALA A 96 -6.65 29.81 0.91
CA ALA A 96 -8.00 30.37 1.02
C ALA A 96 -8.21 31.03 2.38
N LYS A 97 -7.68 30.43 3.45
CA LYS A 97 -7.71 31.01 4.79
C LYS A 97 -6.94 32.32 4.87
N TYR A 98 -5.70 32.40 4.37
CA TYR A 98 -4.90 33.63 4.40
C TYR A 98 -5.51 34.78 3.57
N LEU A 99 -6.15 34.47 2.44
CA LEU A 99 -6.77 35.47 1.55
C LEU A 99 -8.15 35.95 2.04
N CYS A 100 -8.78 35.24 2.98
CA CYS A 100 -10.09 35.58 3.53
C CYS A 100 -10.00 36.15 4.97
N ILE A 101 -8.80 36.58 5.38
CA ILE A 101 -8.54 37.49 6.51
C ILE A 101 -8.50 38.91 5.93
#